data_AF-A0A699KZ16-F1
#
_entry.id   AF-A0A699KZ16-F1
#
_cell.length_a   1.000
_cell.length_b   1.000
_cell.length_c   1.000
_cell.angle_alpha   90.00
_cell.angle_beta   90.00
_cell.angle_gamma   90.00
#
_symmetry.space_group_name_H-M   'P 1'
#
loop_
_entity.id
_entity.type
_entity.pdbx_description
1 polymer ?
#
loop_
_entity_poly.entity_id
_entity_poly.type
_entity_poly.pdbx_seq_one_letter_code
_entity_poly.pdbx_strand_id
1 'polypeptide(L)'
;MPPKFSPLTQAAIRRMIKDNVDAAIAAGRARQANVRKKASRSGLARGQDATPAACECTFTGFMKCNPTAFRGTEGAVELLR
;
A
#
# COMPACT_ATOMS: atom_id res chain seq x y z
N MET A 1 15.61 -30.38 -35.13
CA MET A 1 15.49 -31.33 -34.00
C MET A 1 14.26 -30.95 -33.18
N PRO A 2 13.39 -31.89 -32.78
CA PRO A 2 12.29 -31.56 -31.88
C PRO A 2 12.81 -31.34 -30.46
N PRO A 3 12.35 -30.30 -29.75
CA PRO A 3 12.69 -30.11 -28.34
C PRO A 3 12.08 -31.24 -27.52
N LYS A 4 12.93 -31.95 -26.78
CA LYS A 4 12.52 -32.99 -25.81
C LYS A 4 11.93 -32.29 -24.59
N PHE A 5 10.65 -31.95 -24.64
CA PHE A 5 9.94 -31.57 -23.43
C PHE A 5 9.60 -32.84 -22.66
N SER A 6 10.17 -32.98 -21.45
CA SER A 6 9.69 -33.95 -20.49
C SER A 6 8.25 -33.58 -20.15
N PRO A 7 7.26 -34.48 -20.38
CA PRO A 7 5.87 -34.17 -20.08
C PRO A 7 5.74 -33.82 -18.60
N LEU A 8 5.24 -32.62 -18.30
CA LEU A 8 4.93 -32.21 -16.94
C LEU A 8 3.82 -33.13 -16.41
N THR A 9 4.18 -33.97 -15.45
CA THR A 9 3.23 -34.91 -14.86
C THR A 9 2.25 -34.18 -13.96
N GLN A 10 1.05 -34.74 -13.80
CA GLN A 10 0.03 -34.17 -12.91
C GLN A 10 0.53 -34.04 -11.47
N ALA A 11 1.42 -34.92 -11.02
CA ALA A 11 2.06 -34.85 -9.72
C ALA A 11 2.99 -33.62 -9.59
N ALA A 12 3.75 -33.31 -10.64
CA ALA A 12 4.62 -32.13 -10.66
C ALA A 12 3.79 -30.83 -10.58
N ILE A 13 2.68 -30.76 -11.34
CA ILE A 13 1.76 -29.61 -11.30
C ILE A 13 1.16 -29.44 -9.91
N ARG A 14 0.67 -30.53 -9.30
CA ARG A 14 0.13 -30.49 -7.93
C ARG A 14 1.16 -30.02 -6.91
N ARG A 15 2.42 -30.45 -7.04
CA ARG A 15 3.52 -30.02 -6.18
C ARG A 15 3.77 -28.51 -6.31
N MET A 16 3.86 -28.01 -7.54
CA MET A 16 4.04 -26.57 -7.79
C MET A 16 2.92 -25.72 -7.20
N ILE A 17 1.67 -26.16 -7.32
CA ILE A 17 0.52 -25.44 -6.73
C ILE A 17 0.66 -25.40 -5.21
N LYS A 18 0.95 -26.54 -4.58
CA LYS A 18 1.14 -26.63 -3.14
C LYS A 18 2.26 -25.69 -2.66
N ASP A 19 3.44 -25.77 -3.30
CA ASP A 19 4.60 -24.98 -2.91
C ASP A 19 4.33 -23.46 -3.01
N ASN A 20 3.61 -23.03 -4.05
CA ASN A 20 3.23 -21.62 -4.22
C ASN A 20 2.20 -21.15 -3.17
N VAL A 21 1.22 -21.99 -2.82
CA VAL A 21 0.24 -21.68 -1.76
C VAL A 21 0.93 -21.55 -0.41
N ASP A 22 1.81 -22.49 -0.08
CA ASP A 22 2.58 -22.48 1.17
C ASP A 22 3.47 -21.22 1.26
N ALA A 23 4.14 -20.87 0.16
CA ALA A 23 4.94 -19.65 0.08
C ALA A 23 4.10 -18.37 0.26
N ALA A 24 2.93 -18.29 -0.37
CA ALA A 24 2.03 -17.14 -0.24
C ALA A 24 1.51 -16.99 1.21
N ILE A 25 1.15 -18.10 1.86
CA ILE A 25 0.72 -18.11 3.27
C ILE A 25 1.86 -17.63 4.17
N ALA A 26 3.08 -18.13 3.97
CA ALA A 26 4.25 -17.72 4.76
C ALA A 26 4.54 -16.22 4.58
N ALA A 27 4.50 -15.71 3.35
CA ALA A 27 4.68 -14.29 3.05
C ALA A 27 3.59 -13.42 3.70
N GLY A 28 2.33 -13.88 3.68
CA GLY A 28 1.22 -13.22 4.35
C GLY A 28 1.44 -13.13 5.87
N ARG A 29 1.86 -14.22 6.51
CA ARG A 29 2.18 -14.24 7.95
C ARG A 29 3.33 -13.30 8.31
N ALA A 30 4.40 -13.29 7.51
CA ALA A 30 5.53 -12.39 7.71
C ALA A 30 5.10 -10.90 7.61
N ARG A 31 4.25 -10.55 6.63
CA ARG A 31 3.69 -9.20 6.50
C ARG A 31 2.88 -8.80 7.73
N GLN A 32 2.02 -9.66 8.24
CA GLN A 32 1.20 -9.38 9.43
C GLN A 32 2.05 -9.19 10.69
N ALA A 33 3.08 -10.02 10.87
CA ALA A 33 4.03 -9.87 11.99
C ALA A 33 4.75 -8.50 11.94
N ASN A 34 5.14 -8.04 10.74
CA ASN A 34 5.77 -6.74 10.56
C ASN A 34 4.82 -5.56 10.83
N VAL A 35 3.56 -5.65 10.42
CA VAL A 35 2.53 -4.63 10.70
C VAL A 35 2.28 -4.53 12.20
N ARG A 36 2.12 -5.67 12.90
CA ARG A 36 1.95 -5.69 14.35
C ARG A 36 3.15 -5.09 15.07
N LYS A 37 4.38 -5.41 14.65
CA LYS A 37 5.60 -4.84 15.21
C LYS A 37 5.71 -3.32 14.97
N LYS A 38 5.28 -2.82 13.79
CA LYS A 38 5.22 -1.38 13.49
C LYS A 38 4.19 -0.67 14.37
N ALA A 39 3.00 -1.23 14.55
CA ALA A 39 1.97 -0.69 15.43
C ALA A 39 2.42 -0.68 16.91
N SER A 40 3.08 -1.76 17.37
CA SER A 40 3.65 -1.80 18.73
C SER A 40 4.81 -0.81 18.93
N ARG A 41 5.60 -0.52 17.87
CA ARG A 41 6.64 0.52 17.92
C ARG A 41 6.05 1.94 17.83
N SER A 42 4.95 2.15 17.10
CA SER A 42 4.28 3.46 17.04
C SER A 42 3.43 3.77 18.27
N GLY A 43 3.06 2.76 19.06
CA GLY A 43 2.33 2.95 20.33
C GLY A 43 3.16 3.61 21.43
N LEU A 44 4.49 3.48 21.41
CA LEU A 44 5.38 4.10 22.40
C LEU A 44 5.81 5.54 22.04
N ALA A 45 5.57 5.97 20.79
CA ALA A 45 5.93 7.29 20.29
C ALA A 45 4.75 8.27 20.22
N ARG A 46 3.58 7.92 20.78
CA ARG A 46 2.43 8.85 20.92
C ARG A 46 2.58 9.79 22.13
N GLY A 47 3.80 10.24 22.41
CA GLY A 47 3.99 11.51 23.09
C GLY A 47 4.29 12.54 22.01
N GLN A 48 3.30 13.37 21.67
CA GLN A 48 3.37 14.46 20.68
C GLN A 48 3.10 14.10 19.22
N ASP A 49 1.96 13.48 18.92
CA ASP A 49 1.33 13.66 17.61
C ASP A 49 -0.07 14.20 17.86
N ALA A 50 -0.16 15.51 18.06
CA ALA A 50 -1.38 16.24 17.78
C ALA A 50 -1.66 16.01 16.30
N THR A 51 -2.52 15.03 16.03
CA THR A 51 -3.22 14.93 14.74
C THR A 51 -3.69 16.36 14.46
N PRO A 52 -3.27 17.02 13.35
CA PRO A 52 -3.84 18.30 13.04
C PRO A 52 -5.33 18.02 12.96
N ALA A 53 -6.10 18.64 13.85
CA ALA A 53 -7.54 18.57 13.75
C ALA A 53 -7.84 18.92 12.30
N ALA A 54 -8.55 18.04 11.59
CA ALA A 54 -9.08 18.38 10.28
C ALA A 54 -10.04 19.54 10.54
N CYS A 55 -9.51 20.76 10.52
CA CYS A 55 -10.29 21.96 10.67
C CYS A 55 -11.23 21.94 9.47
N GLU A 56 -12.53 21.83 9.73
CA GLU A 56 -13.54 21.98 8.70
C GLU A 56 -13.33 23.36 8.06
N CYS A 57 -12.67 23.36 6.91
CA CYS A 57 -12.42 24.58 6.17
C CYS A 57 -13.74 24.96 5.50
N THR A 58 -14.49 25.84 6.16
CA THR A 58 -15.68 26.44 5.56
C THR A 58 -15.28 27.24 4.32
N PHE A 59 -16.18 27.37 3.35
CA PHE A 59 -15.92 28.13 2.12
C PHE A 59 -15.37 29.54 2.39
N THR A 60 -15.87 30.20 3.44
CA THR A 60 -15.38 31.50 3.91
C THR A 60 -13.95 31.42 4.46
N GLY A 61 -13.61 30.37 5.21
CA GLY A 61 -12.25 30.12 5.68
C GLY A 61 -11.27 29.93 4.52
N PHE A 62 -11.67 29.16 3.50
CA PHE A 62 -10.88 28.93 2.30
C PHE A 62 -10.57 30.22 1.53
N MET A 63 -11.58 31.08 1.31
CA MET A 63 -11.40 32.36 0.63
C MET A 63 -10.44 33.30 1.38
N LYS A 64 -10.36 33.19 2.71
CA LYS A 64 -9.46 33.99 3.55
C LYS A 64 -8.00 33.51 3.51
N CYS A 65 -7.77 32.24 3.17
CA CYS A 65 -6.44 31.61 3.09
C CYS A 65 -5.69 31.86 1.77
N ASN A 66 -6.20 32.76 0.92
CA ASN A 66 -5.62 33.11 -0.38
C ASN A 66 -5.50 31.88 -1.31
N PRO A 67 -6.65 31.32 -1.75
CA PRO A 67 -6.69 30.02 -2.40
C PRO A 67 -6.03 29.98 -3.79
N THR A 68 -5.73 31.15 -4.35
CA THR A 68 -5.01 31.32 -5.62
C THR A 68 -3.50 31.08 -5.46
N ALA A 69 -2.97 31.10 -4.24
CA ALA A 69 -1.57 30.77 -3.96
C ALA A 69 -1.33 29.26 -3.99
N PHE A 70 -1.61 28.63 -5.13
CA PHE A 70 -1.28 27.23 -5.36
C PHE A 70 0.22 27.11 -5.63
N ARG A 71 0.97 26.55 -4.68
CA ARG A 71 2.42 26.31 -4.78
C ARG A 71 2.74 24.82 -5.03
N GLY A 72 1.87 24.12 -5.75
CA GLY A 72 2.12 22.77 -6.21
C GLY A 72 2.20 22.76 -7.74
N THR A 73 3.28 22.27 -8.32
CA THR A 73 3.28 21.78 -9.72
C THR A 73 3.19 20.26 -9.76
N GLU A 74 2.90 19.64 -8.63
CA GLU A 74 2.80 18.19 -8.48
C GLU A 74 1.32 17.80 -8.44
N GLY A 75 0.83 17.25 -9.55
CA GLY A 75 -0.56 16.76 -9.67
C GLY A 75 -1.55 17.69 -10.36
N ALA A 76 -1.11 18.58 -11.27
CA ALA A 76 -2.02 19.22 -12.21
C ALA A 76 -2.61 18.14 -13.14
N VAL A 77 -3.80 17.64 -12.81
CA VAL A 77 -4.57 16.79 -13.71
C VAL A 77 -5.20 17.74 -14.73
N GLU A 78 -4.72 17.69 -15.98
CA GLU A 78 -5.33 18.43 -17.08
C GLU A 78 -6.82 18.07 -17.15
N LEU A 79 -7.69 19.02 -16.81
CA LEU A 79 -9.11 18.91 -17.13
C LEU A 79 -9.25 19.16 -18.63
N LEU A 80 -9.13 18.09 -19.41
CA LEU A 80 -9.50 18.10 -20.82
C LEU A 80 -10.99 18.43 -20.94
N ARG A 81 -11.29 19.37 -21.83
CA ARG A 81 -12.63 19.88 -22.11
C ARG A 81 -13.43 18.94 -22.99
#